data_AF-A0A357G6E7-F1
#
_entry.id   AF-A0A357G6E7-F1
#
_cell.length_a   1.000
_cell.length_b   1.000
_cell.length_c   1.000
_cell.angle_alpha   90.00
_cell.angle_beta   90.00
_cell.angle_gamma   90.00
#
_symmetry.space_group_name_H-M   'P 1'
#
loop_
_entity.id
_entity.type
_entity.pdbx_description
1 polymer ?
#
loop_
_entity_poly.entity_id
_entity_poly.type
_entity_poly.pdbx_seq_one_letter_code
_entity_poly.pdbx_strand_id
1 'polypeptide(L)'
;MKDATLKQAGKVLMLMENTPCEQLQELLGSGLLSDLLSSDTKRINRDEFRKVCGLKPLVFESVVCPWREQDGVIYFMLPSTDGKTGSQWIERLEGKGFRLSKWAKDVLNSKDFKPTSGVISEIAVLKGMLWSDNQRTTRNIRAEADSRKLTKPNAEVA
;
A
#
# COMPACT_ATOMS: atom_id res chain seq x y z
N MET A 1 -8.65 4.59 19.72
CA MET A 1 -9.54 4.34 18.57
C MET A 1 -10.31 5.63 18.31
N LYS A 2 -10.56 6.00 17.05
CA LYS A 2 -11.42 7.16 16.76
C LYS A 2 -12.87 6.70 16.86
N ASP A 3 -13.71 7.46 17.56
CA ASP A 3 -15.13 7.17 17.68
C ASP A 3 -15.82 7.34 16.33
N ALA A 4 -16.79 6.47 16.04
CA ALA A 4 -17.61 6.59 14.85
C ALA A 4 -18.47 7.85 14.94
N THR A 5 -18.58 8.59 13.84
CA THR A 5 -19.36 9.83 13.76
C THR A 5 -20.77 9.56 13.25
N LEU A 6 -21.75 10.41 13.61
CA LEU A 6 -23.10 10.41 13.02
C LEU A 6 -23.06 10.47 11.49
N LYS A 7 -22.07 11.18 10.92
CA LYS A 7 -21.85 11.26 9.48
C LYS A 7 -21.47 9.90 8.87
N GLN A 8 -20.73 9.06 9.59
CA GLN A 8 -20.43 7.70 9.17
C GLN A 8 -21.64 6.77 9.31
N ALA A 9 -22.48 6.96 10.35
CA ALA A 9 -23.75 6.24 10.47
C ALA A 9 -24.70 6.58 9.32
N GLY A 10 -24.79 7.85 8.91
CA GLY A 10 -25.59 8.28 7.76
C GLY A 10 -25.17 7.61 6.45
N LYS A 11 -23.88 7.29 6.26
CA LYS A 11 -23.41 6.54 5.08
C LYS A 11 -23.97 5.12 5.01
N VAL A 12 -24.29 4.49 6.14
CA VAL A 12 -24.90 3.15 6.16
C VAL A 12 -26.33 3.22 5.64
N LEU A 13 -27.09 4.24 6.04
CA LEU A 13 -28.45 4.47 5.54
C LEU A 13 -28.47 4.73 4.03
N MET A 14 -27.46 5.44 3.49
CA MET A 14 -27.33 5.65 2.05
C MET A 14 -27.19 4.35 1.25
N LEU A 15 -26.66 3.27 1.84
CA LEU A 15 -26.58 1.97 1.15
C LEU A 15 -27.96 1.38 0.86
N MET A 16 -28.99 1.83 1.58
CA MET A 16 -30.35 1.35 1.47
C MET A 16 -31.21 2.24 0.55
N GLU A 17 -30.65 3.30 -0.04
CA GLU A 17 -31.37 4.30 -0.84
C GLU A 17 -32.17 3.70 -2.00
N ASN A 18 -31.65 2.65 -2.63
CA ASN A 18 -32.29 1.97 -3.76
C ASN A 18 -33.10 0.73 -3.35
N THR A 19 -33.34 0.51 -2.06
CA THR A 19 -34.10 -0.65 -1.58
C THR A 19 -35.60 -0.42 -1.80
N PRO A 20 -36.34 -1.40 -2.33
CA PRO A 20 -37.80 -1.29 -2.47
C PRO A 20 -38.50 -0.96 -1.15
N CYS A 21 -39.53 -0.12 -1.22
CA CYS A 21 -40.25 0.37 -0.04
C CYS A 21 -40.83 -0.77 0.83
N GLU A 22 -41.38 -1.81 0.19
CA GLU A 22 -41.94 -2.99 0.86
C GLU A 22 -40.87 -3.71 1.70
N GLN A 23 -39.67 -3.90 1.13
CA GLN A 23 -38.55 -4.54 1.82
C GLN A 23 -38.00 -3.68 2.96
N LEU A 24 -38.00 -2.35 2.79
CA LEU A 24 -37.64 -1.42 3.86
C LEU A 24 -38.64 -1.45 5.02
N GLN A 25 -39.93 -1.50 4.72
CA GLN A 25 -40.99 -1.59 5.73
C GLN A 25 -40.91 -2.90 6.51
N GLU A 26 -40.68 -4.03 5.83
CA GLU A 26 -40.48 -5.32 6.47
C GLU A 26 -39.25 -5.30 7.39
N LEU A 27 -38.12 -4.75 6.91
CA LEU A 27 -36.91 -4.65 7.70
C LEU A 27 -37.07 -3.75 8.93
N LEU A 28 -37.70 -2.57 8.77
CA LEU A 28 -37.95 -1.67 9.89
C LEU A 28 -38.95 -2.26 10.89
N GLY A 29 -40.00 -2.94 10.40
CA GLY A 29 -41.00 -3.60 11.22
C GLY A 29 -40.48 -4.86 11.93
N SER A 30 -39.45 -5.51 11.39
CA SER A 30 -38.87 -6.75 11.97
C SER A 30 -38.13 -6.54 13.29
N GLY A 31 -37.74 -5.31 13.62
CA GLY A 31 -36.91 -5.01 14.80
C GLY A 31 -35.42 -5.35 14.65
N LEU A 32 -35.01 -5.98 13.55
CA LEU A 32 -33.63 -6.44 13.33
C LEU A 32 -32.58 -5.31 13.46
N LEU A 33 -32.89 -4.09 12.99
CA LEU A 33 -31.97 -2.95 13.10
C LEU A 33 -31.78 -2.51 14.57
N SER A 34 -32.83 -2.62 15.39
CA SER A 34 -32.78 -2.33 16.82
C SER A 34 -31.93 -3.37 17.57
N ASP A 35 -32.09 -4.64 17.19
CA ASP A 35 -31.29 -5.74 17.73
C ASP A 35 -29.82 -5.58 17.36
N LEU A 36 -29.51 -5.23 16.10
CA LEU A 36 -28.15 -4.95 15.64
C LEU A 36 -27.53 -3.74 16.34
N LEU A 37 -28.29 -2.67 16.55
CA LEU A 37 -27.83 -1.48 17.27
C LEU A 37 -27.44 -1.79 18.72
N SER A 38 -28.19 -2.70 19.35
CA SER A 38 -27.99 -3.09 20.76
C SER A 38 -27.02 -4.26 20.93
N SER A 39 -26.58 -4.88 19.82
CA SER A 39 -25.76 -6.08 19.85
C SER A 39 -24.31 -5.84 20.29
N ASP A 40 -23.74 -6.80 21.02
CA ASP A 40 -22.29 -6.82 21.26
C ASP A 40 -21.56 -7.36 20.04
N THR A 41 -21.31 -6.46 19.09
CA THR A 41 -20.61 -6.74 17.83
C THR A 41 -19.23 -7.37 18.00
N LYS A 42 -18.59 -7.30 19.17
CA LYS A 42 -17.29 -7.93 19.44
C LYS A 42 -17.39 -9.44 19.63
N ARG A 43 -18.56 -9.94 20.00
CA ARG A 43 -18.81 -11.38 20.23
C ARG A 43 -19.36 -12.10 19.01
N ILE A 44 -19.77 -11.36 17.97
CA ILE A 44 -20.37 -11.93 16.78
C ILE A 44 -19.27 -12.42 15.83
N ASN A 45 -19.26 -13.72 15.56
CA ASN A 45 -18.49 -14.26 14.45
C ASN A 45 -19.13 -13.83 13.12
N ARG A 46 -18.48 -12.88 12.43
CA ARG A 46 -19.04 -12.26 11.23
C ARG A 46 -19.15 -13.23 10.05
N ASP A 47 -18.26 -14.21 9.94
CA ASP A 47 -18.31 -15.18 8.85
C ASP A 47 -19.43 -16.19 9.05
N GLU A 48 -19.64 -16.61 10.29
CA GLU A 48 -20.77 -17.47 10.66
C GLU A 48 -22.12 -16.76 10.45
N PHE A 49 -22.24 -15.51 10.91
CA PHE A 49 -23.42 -14.68 10.65
C PHE A 49 -23.72 -14.57 9.15
N ARG A 50 -22.70 -14.30 8.34
CA ARG A 50 -22.85 -14.21 6.87
C ARG A 50 -23.30 -15.53 6.27
N LYS A 51 -22.76 -16.66 6.74
CA LYS A 51 -23.18 -18.00 6.31
C LYS A 51 -24.66 -18.25 6.62
N VAL A 52 -25.14 -17.89 7.82
CA VAL A 52 -26.58 -18.00 8.18
C VAL A 52 -27.46 -17.17 7.26
N CYS A 53 -27.03 -15.97 6.90
CA CYS A 53 -27.74 -15.10 5.96
C CYS A 53 -27.57 -15.49 4.47
N GLY A 54 -26.88 -16.58 4.14
CA GLY A 54 -26.59 -16.96 2.75
C GLY A 54 -25.63 -16.03 2.01
N LEU A 55 -24.89 -15.20 2.74
CA LEU A 55 -23.93 -14.25 2.19
C LEU A 55 -22.55 -14.89 2.06
N LYS A 56 -21.80 -14.48 1.02
CA LYS A 56 -20.40 -14.89 0.85
C LYS A 56 -19.55 -14.41 2.03
N PRO A 57 -18.55 -15.17 2.51
CA PRO A 57 -17.62 -14.71 3.56
C PRO A 57 -16.96 -13.38 3.22
N LEU A 58 -16.53 -12.62 4.23
CA LEU A 58 -15.70 -11.44 3.97
C LEU A 58 -14.31 -11.94 3.58
N VAL A 59 -14.08 -12.11 2.28
CA VAL A 59 -12.73 -12.23 1.77
C VAL A 59 -12.12 -10.84 1.91
N PHE A 60 -11.46 -10.59 3.04
CA PHE A 60 -10.33 -9.68 2.98
C PHE A 60 -9.37 -10.38 2.03
N GLU A 61 -9.29 -9.91 0.78
CA GLU A 61 -8.08 -10.14 0.01
C GLU A 61 -6.97 -9.81 0.98
N SER A 62 -6.27 -10.85 1.43
CA SER A 62 -5.14 -10.68 2.32
C SER A 62 -4.35 -9.57 1.67
N VAL A 63 -4.19 -8.44 2.37
CA VAL A 63 -3.20 -7.47 1.96
C VAL A 63 -1.93 -8.29 1.97
N VAL A 64 -1.53 -8.80 0.80
CA VAL A 64 -0.27 -9.48 0.59
C VAL A 64 0.68 -8.40 1.04
N CYS A 65 1.26 -8.55 2.24
CA CYS A 65 2.21 -7.56 2.74
C CYS A 65 3.22 -7.40 1.60
N PRO A 66 3.23 -6.26 0.89
CA PRO A 66 3.95 -6.17 -0.37
C PRO A 66 5.46 -6.12 -0.14
N TRP A 67 5.84 -6.26 1.13
CA TRP A 67 7.17 -6.26 1.65
C TRP A 67 7.30 -7.25 2.81
N ARG A 68 8.50 -7.79 2.97
CA ARG A 68 8.92 -8.56 4.16
C ARG A 68 10.07 -7.82 4.83
N GLU A 69 10.17 -7.94 6.15
CA GLU A 69 11.35 -7.49 6.89
C GLU A 69 12.08 -8.70 7.46
N GLN A 70 13.38 -8.76 7.18
CA GLN A 70 14.25 -9.82 7.65
C GLN A 70 15.63 -9.24 7.94
N ASP A 71 16.20 -9.55 9.10
CA ASP A 71 17.56 -9.18 9.50
C ASP A 71 17.86 -7.67 9.32
N GLY A 72 16.88 -6.81 9.65
CA GLY A 72 16.97 -5.36 9.52
C GLY A 72 16.92 -4.84 8.08
N VAL A 73 16.47 -5.65 7.12
CA VAL A 73 16.31 -5.27 5.71
C VAL A 73 14.85 -5.43 5.30
N ILE A 74 14.33 -4.42 4.61
CA ILE A 74 12.99 -4.45 4.01
C ILE A 74 13.15 -4.90 2.56
N TYR A 75 12.45 -5.97 2.18
CA TYR A 75 12.41 -6.48 0.81
C TYR A 75 11.03 -6.26 0.23
N PHE A 76 10.93 -5.72 -0.97
CA PHE A 76 9.65 -5.59 -1.68
C PHE A 76 9.82 -5.74 -3.19
N MET A 77 8.75 -6.15 -3.86
CA MET A 77 8.74 -6.29 -5.31
C MET A 77 8.34 -4.97 -5.95
N LEU A 78 9.23 -4.44 -6.79
CA LEU A 78 8.98 -3.24 -7.58
C LEU A 78 8.84 -3.64 -9.05
N PRO A 79 7.64 -3.55 -9.66
CA PRO A 79 7.51 -3.63 -11.09
C PRO A 79 8.22 -2.43 -11.75
N SER A 80 8.98 -2.70 -12.80
CA SER A 80 9.64 -1.69 -13.63
C SER A 80 8.64 -0.68 -14.17
N THR A 81 9.14 0.50 -14.51
CA THR A 81 8.28 1.57 -15.01
C THR A 81 7.83 1.33 -16.46
N ASP A 82 7.18 2.33 -17.03
CA ASP A 82 6.63 2.32 -18.39
C ASP A 82 7.71 2.53 -19.48
N GLY A 83 8.98 2.23 -19.19
CA GLY A 83 10.11 2.36 -20.11
C GLY A 83 10.51 3.81 -20.42
N LYS A 84 10.12 4.78 -19.59
CA LYS A 84 10.44 6.20 -19.81
C LYS A 84 11.93 6.49 -19.74
N THR A 85 12.44 7.20 -20.74
CA THR A 85 13.81 7.71 -20.76
C THR A 85 14.00 8.81 -19.71
N GLY A 86 15.26 9.12 -19.38
CA GLY A 86 15.60 10.23 -18.48
C GLY A 86 14.97 11.55 -18.90
N SER A 87 15.03 11.90 -20.20
CA SER A 87 14.42 13.12 -20.73
C SER A 87 12.89 13.14 -20.57
N GLN A 88 12.22 12.01 -20.80
CA GLN A 88 10.76 11.87 -20.60
C GLN A 88 10.39 11.98 -19.12
N TRP A 89 11.24 11.49 -18.21
CA TRP A 89 11.05 11.68 -16.77
C TRP A 89 11.19 13.14 -16.36
N ILE A 90 12.18 13.87 -16.90
CA ILE A 90 12.35 15.30 -16.64
C ILE A 90 11.10 16.07 -17.06
N GLU A 91 10.66 15.88 -18.30
CA GLU A 91 9.46 16.54 -18.83
C GLU A 91 8.22 16.24 -17.98
N ARG A 92 8.03 14.97 -17.60
CA ARG A 92 6.89 14.53 -16.78
C ARG A 92 6.89 15.16 -15.39
N LEU A 93 8.05 15.26 -14.75
CA LEU A 93 8.16 15.80 -13.39
C LEU A 93 8.01 17.32 -13.40
N GLU A 94 8.62 18.01 -14.36
CA GLU A 94 8.49 19.47 -14.49
C GLU A 94 7.08 19.89 -14.91
N GLY A 95 6.44 19.14 -15.82
CA GLY A 95 5.04 19.35 -16.19
C GLY A 95 4.05 19.17 -15.03
N LYS A 96 4.44 18.44 -13.97
CA LYS A 96 3.68 18.32 -12.72
C LYS A 96 4.04 19.40 -11.67
N GLY A 97 4.94 20.32 -12.00
CA GLY A 97 5.36 21.41 -11.12
C GLY A 97 6.57 21.09 -10.22
N PHE A 98 7.23 19.93 -10.36
CA PHE A 98 8.46 19.65 -9.62
C PHE A 98 9.65 20.39 -10.24
N ARG A 99 10.49 21.02 -9.41
CA ARG A 99 11.74 21.65 -9.87
C ARG A 99 12.91 20.70 -9.69
N LEU A 100 13.33 20.05 -10.77
CA LEU A 100 14.48 19.14 -10.75
C LEU A 100 15.80 19.93 -10.67
N SER A 101 16.68 19.51 -9.76
CA SER A 101 18.04 20.07 -9.69
C SER A 101 18.85 19.68 -10.93
N LYS A 102 19.89 20.46 -11.23
CA LYS A 102 20.83 20.12 -12.32
C LYS A 102 21.39 18.71 -12.16
N TRP A 103 21.83 18.36 -10.94
CA TRP A 103 22.34 17.03 -10.63
C TRP A 103 21.32 15.92 -10.94
N ALA A 104 20.05 16.10 -10.56
CA ALA A 104 19.02 15.10 -10.84
C ALA A 104 18.82 14.89 -12.35
N LYS A 105 18.85 15.98 -13.13
CA LYS A 105 18.77 15.91 -14.60
C LYS A 105 19.99 15.20 -15.20
N ASP A 106 21.18 15.46 -14.67
CA ASP A 106 22.41 14.81 -15.12
C ASP A 106 22.38 13.30 -14.85
N VAL A 107 21.87 12.88 -13.68
CA VAL A 107 21.69 11.46 -13.34
C VAL A 107 20.68 10.78 -14.27
N LEU A 108 19.52 11.40 -14.50
CA LEU A 108 18.49 10.87 -15.40
C LEU A 108 19.00 10.69 -16.83
N ASN A 109 19.85 11.59 -17.32
CA ASN A 109 20.43 11.51 -18.66
C ASN A 109 21.77 10.76 -18.71
N SER A 110 22.22 10.18 -17.60
CA SER A 110 23.48 9.44 -17.55
C SER A 110 23.37 8.08 -18.26
N LYS A 111 24.51 7.50 -18.62
CA LYS A 111 24.59 6.13 -19.18
C LYS A 111 24.16 5.05 -18.17
N ASP A 112 24.14 5.40 -16.89
CA ASP A 112 23.77 4.51 -15.80
C ASP A 112 22.26 4.40 -15.61
N PHE A 113 21.50 5.38 -16.13
CA PHE A 113 20.04 5.31 -16.17
C PHE A 113 19.58 4.45 -17.35
N LYS A 114 19.11 3.24 -17.06
CA LYS A 114 18.61 2.30 -18.06
C LYS A 114 17.12 2.10 -17.87
N PRO A 115 16.24 2.65 -18.72
CA PRO A 115 14.80 2.46 -18.59
C PRO A 115 14.45 0.97 -18.61
N THR A 116 13.68 0.53 -17.64
CA THR A 116 13.14 -0.84 -17.59
C THR A 116 11.64 -0.84 -17.93
N SER A 117 11.18 -1.92 -18.55
CA SER A 117 9.77 -2.13 -18.87
C SER A 117 9.43 -3.62 -18.77
N GLY A 118 8.35 -3.94 -18.06
CA GLY A 118 7.92 -5.32 -17.79
C GLY A 118 8.83 -6.18 -16.89
N VAL A 119 9.85 -5.62 -16.24
CA VAL A 119 10.77 -6.34 -15.34
C VAL A 119 10.35 -6.16 -13.88
N ILE A 120 10.18 -7.24 -13.13
CA ILE A 120 9.94 -7.14 -11.67
C ILE A 120 11.28 -7.30 -10.96
N SER A 121 11.66 -6.30 -10.16
CA SER A 121 12.88 -6.31 -9.35
C SER A 121 12.55 -6.43 -7.87
N GLU A 122 13.26 -7.28 -7.15
CA GLU A 122 13.21 -7.28 -5.70
C GLU A 122 14.16 -6.20 -5.16
N ILE A 123 13.62 -5.24 -4.41
CA ILE A 123 14.36 -4.13 -3.81
C ILE A 123 14.65 -4.45 -2.35
N ALA A 124 15.91 -4.31 -1.96
CA ALA A 124 16.36 -4.45 -0.58
C ALA A 124 16.74 -3.08 0.01
N VAL A 125 16.07 -2.68 1.08
CA VAL A 125 16.34 -1.43 1.81
C VAL A 125 16.96 -1.77 3.17
N LEU A 126 18.26 -1.49 3.30
CA LEU A 126 19.00 -1.70 4.54
C LEU A 126 18.63 -0.62 5.56
N LYS A 127 18.06 -1.01 6.70
CA LYS A 127 17.61 -0.06 7.71
C LYS A 127 18.81 0.53 8.46
N GLY A 128 18.71 1.82 8.80
CA GLY A 128 19.77 2.52 9.53
C GLY A 128 20.13 1.89 10.89
N MET A 129 19.21 1.12 11.50
CA MET A 129 19.44 0.40 12.76
C MET A 129 20.55 -0.66 12.70
N LEU A 130 20.99 -1.05 11.51
CA LEU A 130 22.12 -1.96 11.33
C LEU A 130 23.46 -1.33 11.74
N TRP A 131 23.50 -0.01 11.94
CA TRP A 131 24.69 0.72 12.33
C TRP A 131 24.39 1.73 13.43
N SER A 132 25.37 1.96 14.29
CA SER A 132 25.42 3.18 15.08
C SER A 132 25.73 4.40 14.19
N ASP A 133 25.42 5.61 14.64
CA ASP A 133 25.53 6.82 13.81
C ASP A 133 26.94 7.04 13.23
N ASN A 134 27.99 6.78 14.01
CA ASN A 134 29.38 6.89 13.54
C ASN A 134 29.80 5.76 12.58
N GLN A 135 29.08 4.63 12.60
CA GLN A 135 29.31 3.48 11.73
C GLN A 135 28.45 3.53 10.46
N ARG A 136 27.41 4.39 10.41
CA ARG A 136 26.53 4.59 9.25
C ARG A 136 27.23 5.40 8.15
N THR A 137 28.33 4.87 7.65
CA THR A 137 29.13 5.44 6.56
C THR A 137 28.82 4.72 5.25
N THR A 138 28.95 5.42 4.11
CA THR A 138 28.73 4.81 2.78
C THR A 138 29.62 3.58 2.54
N ARG A 139 30.83 3.56 3.12
CA ARG A 139 31.75 2.42 3.05
C ARG A 139 31.16 1.18 3.73
N ASN A 140 30.69 1.32 4.97
CA ASN A 140 30.14 0.20 5.74
C ASN A 140 28.80 -0.28 5.15
N ILE A 141 27.97 0.63 4.65
CA ILE A 141 26.71 0.28 3.98
C ILE A 141 26.99 -0.55 2.72
N ARG A 142 27.99 -0.18 1.91
CA ARG A 142 28.38 -0.94 0.72
C ARG A 142 28.97 -2.30 1.07
N ALA A 143 29.84 -2.36 2.08
CA ALA A 143 30.40 -3.63 2.55
C ALA A 143 29.33 -4.61 3.05
N GLU A 144 28.29 -4.11 3.72
CA GLU A 144 27.15 -4.93 4.14
C GLU A 144 26.26 -5.38 2.97
N ALA A 145 26.06 -4.51 1.97
CA ALA A 145 25.36 -4.91 0.75
C ALA A 145 26.11 -6.03 0.03
N ASP A 146 27.44 -5.90 -0.08
CA ASP A 146 28.31 -6.92 -0.68
C ASP A 146 28.30 -8.23 0.13
N SER A 147 28.36 -8.16 1.47
CA SER A 147 28.31 -9.35 2.35
C SER A 147 27.00 -10.12 2.20
N ARG A 148 25.89 -9.39 1.98
CA ARG A 148 24.55 -9.94 1.72
C ARG A 148 24.33 -10.33 0.25
N LYS A 149 25.35 -10.22 -0.61
CA LYS A 149 25.31 -10.54 -2.04
C LYS A 149 24.26 -9.71 -2.80
N LEU A 150 23.99 -8.49 -2.33
CA LEU A 150 23.10 -7.54 -3.00
C LEU A 150 23.83 -6.84 -4.13
N THR A 151 23.11 -6.46 -5.17
CA THR A 151 23.65 -5.72 -6.31
C THR A 151 23.31 -4.25 -6.20
N LYS A 152 24.14 -3.40 -6.82
CA LYS A 152 23.81 -1.97 -6.93
C LYS A 152 22.56 -1.81 -7.80
N PRO A 153 21.57 -1.03 -7.34
CA PRO A 153 20.37 -0.78 -8.13
C PRO A 153 20.72 -0.02 -9.40
N ASN A 154 19.91 -0.25 -10.44
CA ASN A 154 19.83 0.63 -11.60
C ASN A 154 19.46 2.05 -11.12
N ALA A 155 19.99 3.10 -11.76
CA ALA A 155 19.71 4.48 -11.37
C ALA A 155 18.22 4.85 -11.43
N GLU A 156 17.42 4.09 -12.19
CA GLU A 156 15.96 4.19 -12.19
C GLU A 156 15.30 3.93 -10.82
N VAL A 157 15.90 3.07 -10.00
CA VAL A 157 15.35 2.61 -8.71
C VAL A 157 16.27 2.90 -7.52
N ALA A 158 17.30 3.74 -7.72
CA ALA A 158 18.35 4.07 -6.74
C ALA A 158 18.07 5.32 -5.92
#